data_AF-A0A6M3L5T7-F1
#
_entry.id   AF-A0A6M3L5T7-F1
#
_cell.length_a   1.000
_cell.length_b   1.000
_cell.length_c   1.000
_cell.angle_alpha   90.00
_cell.angle_beta   90.00
_cell.angle_gamma   90.00
#
_symmetry.space_group_name_H-M   'P 1'
#
loop_
_entity.id
_entity.type
_entity.pdbx_description
1 polymer ?
#
loop_
_entity_poly.entity_id
_entity_poly.type
_entity_poly.pdbx_seq_one_letter_code
_entity_poly.pdbx_strand_id
1 'polypeptide(L)'
;MTEITESWYDSLIEDCKDIVVEHEFASRWALVEGYHTLGSRIIEETANFERSQIYGQNIVQCVAQSLGKKKRTIYYAVKFASLYPDLNLLPEGKNISFHHVINKYLTAGEEKPVKITPTEMIRQIKQLLQTEYMKAHQEEVGLTLASYNFAPNKAIVKFIRYLQDQVEKITGGIHE
;
A
#
# COMPACT_ATOMS: atom_id res chain seq x y z
N MET A 1 -33.28 -17.69 -52.64
CA MET A 1 -34.10 -17.00 -51.62
C MET A 1 -33.52 -17.19 -50.21
N THR A 2 -32.20 -17.15 -50.04
CA THR A 2 -31.48 -17.37 -48.77
C THR A 2 -30.65 -16.17 -48.32
N GLU A 3 -30.30 -15.26 -49.23
CA GLU A 3 -29.48 -14.07 -48.91
C GLU A 3 -30.28 -12.97 -48.17
N ILE A 4 -31.58 -12.82 -48.48
CA ILE A 4 -32.43 -11.82 -47.80
C ILE A 4 -32.55 -12.17 -46.31
N THR A 5 -32.56 -13.46 -45.97
CA THR A 5 -32.72 -13.93 -44.58
C THR A 5 -31.50 -13.71 -43.70
N GLU A 6 -30.30 -13.67 -44.27
CA GLU A 6 -29.07 -13.39 -43.52
C GLU A 6 -28.90 -11.88 -43.32
N SER A 7 -29.17 -11.07 -44.35
CA SER A 7 -28.99 -9.62 -44.29
C SER A 7 -29.90 -8.90 -43.27
N TRP A 8 -31.16 -9.31 -43.11
CA TRP A 8 -32.04 -8.67 -42.10
C TRP A 8 -31.63 -9.05 -40.68
N TYR A 9 -31.15 -10.28 -40.48
CA TYR A 9 -30.74 -10.76 -39.16
C TYR A 9 -29.43 -10.11 -38.73
N ASP A 10 -28.47 -9.97 -39.64
CA ASP A 10 -27.22 -9.26 -39.38
C ASP A 10 -27.48 -7.80 -39.01
N SER A 11 -28.39 -7.12 -39.72
CA SER A 11 -28.83 -5.75 -39.38
C SER A 11 -29.47 -5.67 -37.99
N LEU A 12 -30.34 -6.63 -37.63
CA LEU A 12 -30.92 -6.70 -36.29
C LEU A 12 -29.85 -6.89 -35.21
N ILE A 13 -28.86 -7.74 -35.47
CA ILE A 13 -27.76 -8.00 -34.53
C ILE A 13 -26.86 -6.77 -34.37
N GLU A 14 -26.61 -6.02 -35.45
CA GLU A 14 -25.91 -4.74 -35.39
C GLU A 14 -26.67 -3.72 -34.53
N ASP A 15 -27.97 -3.54 -34.78
CA ASP A 15 -28.83 -2.67 -33.97
C ASP A 15 -28.81 -3.07 -32.49
N CYS A 16 -28.92 -4.37 -32.18
CA CYS A 16 -28.85 -4.86 -30.82
C CYS A 16 -27.50 -4.55 -30.13
N LYS A 17 -26.39 -4.64 -30.86
CA LYS A 17 -25.06 -4.29 -30.32
C LYS A 17 -24.98 -2.80 -30.03
N ASP A 18 -25.47 -1.97 -30.94
CA ASP A 18 -25.44 -0.52 -30.79
C ASP A 18 -26.27 -0.07 -29.58
N ILE A 19 -27.49 -0.62 -29.41
CA ILE A 19 -28.34 -0.37 -28.24
C ILE A 19 -27.59 -0.69 -26.94
N VAL A 20 -26.95 -1.87 -26.88
CA VAL A 20 -26.20 -2.28 -25.69
C VAL A 20 -25.05 -1.31 -25.42
N VAL A 21 -24.26 -0.99 -26.45
CA VAL A 21 -23.09 -0.12 -26.33
C VAL A 21 -23.47 1.28 -25.87
N GLU A 22 -24.50 1.89 -26.46
CA GLU A 22 -24.98 3.22 -26.08
C GLU A 22 -25.45 3.27 -24.63
N HIS A 23 -26.27 2.30 -24.21
CA HIS A 23 -26.78 2.26 -22.85
C HIS A 23 -25.70 1.98 -21.81
N GLU A 24 -24.69 1.15 -22.15
CA GLU A 24 -23.51 0.97 -21.29
C GLU A 24 -22.72 2.27 -21.12
N PHE A 25 -22.47 2.99 -22.22
CA PHE A 25 -21.77 4.27 -22.17
C PHE A 25 -22.53 5.31 -21.34
N ALA A 26 -23.84 5.44 -21.59
CA ALA A 26 -24.69 6.34 -20.83
C ALA A 26 -24.69 6.00 -19.33
N SER A 27 -24.81 4.71 -18.98
CA SER A 27 -24.78 4.25 -17.59
C SER A 27 -23.45 4.56 -16.90
N ARG A 28 -22.33 4.28 -17.58
CA ARG A 28 -20.98 4.56 -17.06
C ARG A 28 -20.77 6.05 -16.81
N TRP A 29 -21.20 6.90 -17.74
CA TRP A 29 -21.06 8.34 -17.62
C TRP A 29 -21.96 8.93 -16.52
N ALA A 30 -23.22 8.48 -16.42
CA ALA A 30 -24.13 8.89 -15.36
C ALA A 30 -23.58 8.59 -13.96
N LEU A 31 -22.84 7.48 -13.80
CA LEU A 31 -22.13 7.19 -12.54
C LEU A 31 -21.00 8.18 -12.27
N VAL A 32 -20.22 8.56 -13.29
CA VAL A 32 -19.14 9.54 -13.16
C VAL A 32 -19.71 10.90 -12.74
N GLU A 33 -20.73 11.39 -13.43
CA GLU A 33 -21.44 12.63 -13.10
C GLU A 33 -22.05 12.59 -11.70
N GLY A 34 -22.70 11.48 -11.35
CA GLY A 34 -23.33 11.30 -10.04
C GLY A 34 -22.33 11.37 -8.89
N TYR A 35 -21.17 10.71 -9.01
CA TYR A 35 -20.15 10.76 -7.96
C TYR A 35 -19.43 12.11 -7.89
N HIS A 36 -19.22 12.78 -9.02
CA HIS A 36 -18.68 14.14 -9.04
C HIS A 36 -19.62 15.13 -8.34
N THR A 37 -20.91 15.07 -8.67
CA THR A 37 -21.96 15.90 -8.07
C THR A 37 -22.05 15.65 -6.56
N LEU A 38 -22.04 14.37 -6.15
CA LEU A 38 -22.04 13.99 -4.74
C LEU A 38 -20.83 14.59 -4.00
N GLY A 39 -19.63 14.49 -4.58
CA GLY A 39 -18.42 15.07 -4.01
C GLY A 39 -18.51 16.57 -3.85
N SER A 40 -18.96 17.27 -4.90
CA SER A 40 -19.12 18.73 -4.91
C SER A 40 -20.07 19.20 -3.81
N ARG A 41 -21.23 18.54 -3.67
CA ARG A 41 -22.21 18.86 -2.62
C ARG A 41 -21.67 18.69 -1.21
N ILE A 42 -20.82 17.67 -0.98
CA ILE A 42 -20.19 17.45 0.33
C ILE A 42 -19.14 18.53 0.62
N ILE A 43 -18.38 18.95 -0.40
CA ILE A 43 -17.36 20.00 -0.27
C ILE A 43 -18.00 21.32 0.19
N GLU A 44 -19.14 21.69 -0.40
CA GLU A 44 -19.91 22.90 -0.02
C GLU A 44 -20.27 22.94 1.47
N GLU A 45 -20.53 21.79 2.08
CA GLU A 45 -20.94 21.67 3.49
C GLU A 45 -19.79 21.47 4.47
N THR A 46 -18.55 21.38 3.97
CA THR A 46 -17.39 21.06 4.81
C THR A 46 -17.19 22.12 5.91
N ALA A 47 -17.36 23.40 5.59
CA ALA A 47 -17.24 24.50 6.55
C ALA A 47 -18.31 24.44 7.67
N ASN A 48 -19.52 23.96 7.37
CA ASN A 48 -20.60 23.82 8.36
C ASN A 48 -20.33 22.63 9.31
N PHE A 49 -19.66 21.60 8.79
CA PHE A 49 -19.28 20.42 9.57
C PHE A 49 -18.11 20.70 10.53
N GLU A 50 -17.11 21.46 10.07
CA GLU A 50 -15.99 21.89 10.91
C GLU A 50 -16.45 22.78 12.08
N ARG A 51 -17.41 23.67 11.82
CA ARG A 51 -18.01 24.54 12.85
C ARG A 51 -18.84 23.77 13.88
N SER A 52 -19.41 22.63 13.50
CA SER A 52 -20.33 21.87 14.37
C SER A 52 -19.63 20.87 15.31
N GLN A 53 -18.29 20.73 15.26
CA GLN A 53 -17.48 19.84 16.11
C GLN A 53 -18.19 18.53 16.49
N ILE A 54 -18.77 17.84 15.49
CA ILE A 54 -19.56 16.64 15.73
C ILE A 54 -18.60 15.48 16.05
N TYR A 55 -18.49 15.15 17.34
CA TYR A 55 -17.90 13.92 17.89
C TYR A 55 -16.71 13.33 17.12
N GLY A 56 -15.68 14.13 16.81
CA GLY A 56 -14.43 13.66 16.20
C GLY A 56 -14.56 12.89 14.87
N GLN A 57 -15.76 12.83 14.26
CA GLN A 57 -15.98 12.13 13.01
C GLN A 57 -15.94 13.13 11.85
N ASN A 58 -15.06 12.86 10.89
CA ASN A 58 -14.96 13.60 9.64
C ASN A 58 -16.26 13.44 8.81
N ILE A 59 -16.69 14.50 8.12
CA ILE A 59 -17.91 14.58 7.27
C ILE A 59 -18.10 13.38 6.33
N VAL A 60 -17.02 12.88 5.71
CA VAL A 60 -17.00 11.70 4.83
C VAL A 60 -17.50 10.45 5.56
N GLN A 61 -17.13 10.27 6.82
CA GLN A 61 -17.56 9.13 7.62
C GLN A 61 -19.06 9.20 7.95
N CYS A 62 -19.53 10.37 8.39
CA CYS A 62 -20.94 10.56 8.70
C CYS A 62 -21.81 10.36 7.46
N VAL A 63 -21.45 11.00 6.33
CA VAL A 63 -22.17 10.84 5.06
C VAL A 63 -22.16 9.39 4.59
N ALA A 64 -21.03 8.69 4.72
CA ALA A 64 -20.95 7.27 4.35
C ALA A 64 -21.90 6.40 5.17
N GLN A 65 -21.97 6.61 6.48
CA GLN A 65 -22.88 5.89 7.37
C GLN A 65 -24.35 6.19 7.03
N SER A 66 -24.70 7.47 6.88
CA SER A 66 -26.07 7.89 6.55
C SER A 66 -26.55 7.35 5.21
N LEU A 67 -25.67 7.24 4.21
CA LEU A 67 -26.01 6.70 2.89
C LEU A 67 -25.89 5.17 2.77
N GLY A 68 -25.45 4.48 3.84
CA GLY A 68 -25.18 3.03 3.77
C GLY A 68 -24.08 2.67 2.76
N LYS A 69 -23.10 3.57 2.55
CA LYS A 69 -22.00 3.38 1.61
C LYS A 69 -20.67 3.17 2.33
N LYS A 70 -19.71 2.57 1.63
CA LYS A 70 -18.34 2.46 2.14
C LYS A 70 -17.72 3.85 2.23
N LYS A 71 -17.03 4.15 3.33
CA LYS A 71 -16.29 5.42 3.54
C LYS A 71 -15.38 5.76 2.37
N ARG A 72 -14.69 4.75 1.82
CA ARG A 72 -13.79 4.90 0.65
C ARG A 72 -14.50 5.43 -0.60
N THR A 73 -15.77 5.06 -0.82
CA THR A 73 -16.56 5.55 -1.96
C THR A 73 -16.81 7.05 -1.83
N ILE A 74 -17.23 7.50 -0.64
CA ILE A 74 -17.46 8.92 -0.37
C ILE A 74 -16.15 9.71 -0.42
N TYR A 75 -15.07 9.15 0.12
CA TYR A 75 -13.73 9.74 0.03
C TYR A 75 -13.32 10.01 -1.42
N TYR A 76 -13.48 9.03 -2.33
CA TYR A 76 -13.12 9.23 -3.73
C TYR A 76 -14.06 10.18 -4.46
N ALA A 77 -15.35 10.22 -4.12
CA ALA A 77 -16.27 11.21 -4.67
C ALA A 77 -15.80 12.64 -4.35
N VAL A 78 -15.46 12.91 -3.08
CA VAL A 78 -14.91 14.20 -2.64
C VAL A 78 -13.56 14.50 -3.30
N LYS A 79 -12.62 13.53 -3.30
CA LYS A 79 -11.31 13.69 -3.95
C LYS A 79 -11.46 13.98 -5.44
N PHE A 80 -12.42 13.33 -6.11
CA PHE A 80 -12.68 13.52 -7.54
C PHE A 80 -13.16 14.93 -7.84
N ALA A 81 -14.20 15.40 -7.14
CA ALA A 81 -14.73 16.76 -7.30
C ALA A 81 -13.69 17.84 -6.98
N SER A 82 -12.83 17.60 -5.99
CA SER A 82 -11.76 18.53 -5.64
C SER A 82 -10.65 18.61 -6.70
N LEU A 83 -10.29 17.50 -7.34
CA LEU A 83 -9.24 17.47 -8.37
C LEU A 83 -9.75 17.91 -9.74
N TYR A 84 -11.03 17.67 -10.03
CA TYR A 84 -11.68 18.04 -11.28
C TYR A 84 -12.95 18.86 -10.99
N PRO A 85 -12.86 20.15 -10.62
CA PRO A 85 -14.04 20.97 -10.35
C PRO A 85 -14.99 21.08 -11.55
N ASP A 86 -14.44 20.99 -12.76
CA ASP A 86 -15.16 20.86 -14.01
C ASP A 86 -14.84 19.50 -14.64
N LEU A 87 -15.88 18.73 -14.98
CA LEU A 87 -15.76 17.43 -15.64
C LEU A 87 -15.14 17.53 -17.05
N ASN A 88 -15.21 18.69 -17.70
CA ASN A 88 -14.54 18.91 -18.99
C ASN A 88 -13.01 18.87 -18.89
N LEU A 89 -12.45 18.97 -17.68
CA LEU A 89 -11.01 18.86 -17.43
C LEU A 89 -10.54 17.39 -17.40
N LEU A 90 -11.47 16.43 -17.49
CA LEU A 90 -11.14 15.02 -17.50
C LEU A 90 -10.57 14.59 -18.86
N PRO A 91 -9.32 14.09 -18.94
CA PRO A 91 -8.63 13.89 -20.23
C PRO A 91 -9.32 12.91 -21.19
N GLU A 92 -10.03 11.91 -20.67
CA GLU A 92 -10.67 10.85 -21.46
C GLU A 92 -12.13 11.18 -21.85
N GLY A 93 -12.66 12.31 -21.36
CA GLY A 93 -14.05 12.72 -21.62
C GLY A 93 -15.07 11.66 -21.19
N LYS A 94 -16.11 11.46 -22.02
CA LYS A 94 -17.26 10.60 -21.70
C LYS A 94 -16.99 9.09 -21.80
N ASN A 95 -15.90 8.68 -22.44
CA ASN A 95 -15.55 7.27 -22.59
C ASN A 95 -14.72 6.77 -21.39
N ILE A 96 -15.32 6.78 -20.21
CA ILE A 96 -14.63 6.39 -18.97
C ILE A 96 -15.60 5.86 -17.92
N SER A 97 -15.13 4.95 -17.06
CA SER A 97 -15.84 4.53 -15.87
C SER A 97 -15.27 5.18 -14.61
N PHE A 98 -16.09 5.37 -13.58
CA PHE A 98 -15.62 5.89 -12.30
C PHE A 98 -14.53 5.00 -11.65
N HIS A 99 -14.56 3.69 -11.90
CA HIS A 99 -13.49 2.79 -11.46
C HIS A 99 -12.15 3.13 -12.12
N HIS A 100 -12.16 3.42 -13.42
CA HIS A 100 -10.97 3.86 -14.15
C HIS A 100 -10.48 5.21 -13.63
N VAL A 101 -11.39 6.16 -13.37
CA VAL A 101 -11.05 7.45 -12.75
C VAL A 101 -10.28 7.26 -11.45
N ILE A 102 -10.80 6.42 -10.55
CA ILE A 102 -10.18 6.15 -9.25
C ILE A 102 -8.75 5.62 -9.45
N ASN A 103 -8.61 4.56 -10.24
CA ASN A 103 -7.32 3.88 -10.38
C ASN A 103 -6.28 4.74 -11.09
N LYS A 104 -6.69 5.47 -12.14
CA LYS A 104 -5.79 6.20 -13.02
C LYS A 104 -5.45 7.59 -12.48
N TYR A 105 -6.41 8.31 -11.90
CA TYR A 105 -6.21 9.70 -11.50
C TYR A 105 -6.20 9.91 -9.99
N LEU A 106 -7.00 9.15 -9.24
CA LEU A 106 -7.16 9.38 -7.80
C LEU A 106 -6.20 8.56 -6.93
N THR A 107 -5.62 7.49 -7.47
CA THR A 107 -4.61 6.66 -6.77
C THR A 107 -3.22 6.72 -7.40
N ALA A 108 -3.03 7.44 -8.50
CA ALA A 108 -1.72 7.63 -9.09
C ALA A 108 -0.80 8.39 -8.10
N GLY A 109 0.20 7.71 -7.56
CA GLY A 109 1.12 8.23 -6.55
C GLY A 109 0.97 7.64 -5.15
N GLU A 110 -0.14 6.93 -4.86
CA GLU A 110 -0.25 6.11 -3.66
C GLU A 110 0.32 4.73 -3.99
N GLU A 111 1.51 4.40 -3.46
CA GLU A 111 1.99 3.00 -3.49
C GLU A 111 0.88 2.13 -2.91
N LYS A 112 0.35 1.19 -3.72
CA LYS A 112 -0.62 0.23 -3.20
C LYS A 112 0.05 -0.42 -1.99
N PRO A 113 -0.60 -0.43 -0.80
CA PRO A 113 0.00 -1.06 0.36
C PRO A 113 0.39 -2.46 -0.06
N VAL A 114 1.69 -2.75 -0.02
CA VAL A 114 2.21 -4.08 -0.33
C VAL A 114 1.42 -5.01 0.57
N LYS A 115 0.66 -5.94 -0.03
CA LYS A 115 -0.04 -6.95 0.74
C LYS A 115 1.03 -7.84 1.35
N ILE A 116 1.51 -7.48 2.54
CA ILE A 116 2.50 -8.26 3.28
C ILE A 116 1.78 -9.56 3.64
N THR A 117 2.18 -10.64 2.99
CA THR A 117 1.62 -11.95 3.30
C THR A 117 2.06 -12.36 4.72
N PRO A 118 1.30 -13.23 5.41
CA PRO A 118 1.75 -13.77 6.70
C PRO A 118 3.17 -14.35 6.64
N THR A 119 3.52 -14.98 5.51
CA THR A 119 4.87 -15.49 5.24
C THR A 119 5.93 -14.38 5.22
N GLU A 120 5.62 -13.25 4.60
CA GLU A 120 6.53 -12.11 4.51
C GLU A 120 6.69 -11.39 5.87
N MET A 121 5.62 -11.31 6.67
CA MET A 121 5.71 -10.83 8.05
C MET A 121 6.61 -11.73 8.91
N ILE A 122 6.45 -13.05 8.81
CA ILE A 122 7.30 -14.02 9.52
C ILE A 122 8.76 -13.87 9.10
N ARG A 123 9.03 -13.65 7.81
CA ARG A 123 10.38 -13.42 7.29
C ARG A 123 11.01 -12.17 7.92
N GLN A 124 10.29 -11.06 7.95
CA GLN A 124 10.76 -9.80 8.54
C GLN A 124 11.00 -9.91 10.04
N ILE A 125 10.09 -10.57 10.78
CA ILE A 125 10.24 -10.82 12.22
C ILE A 125 11.50 -11.66 12.49
N LYS A 126 11.74 -12.72 11.71
CA LYS A 126 12.96 -13.53 11.84
C LYS A 126 14.24 -12.71 11.63
N GLN A 127 14.25 -11.84 10.62
CA GLN A 127 15.40 -10.98 10.33
C GLN A 127 15.67 -9.97 11.45
N LEU A 128 14.61 -9.36 12.00
CA LEU A 128 14.73 -8.44 13.14
C LEU A 128 15.25 -9.17 14.38
N LEU A 129 14.69 -10.32 14.73
CA LEU A 129 15.14 -11.12 15.87
C LEU A 129 16.60 -11.55 15.72
N GLN A 130 17.02 -11.96 14.53
CA GLN A 130 18.41 -12.34 14.27
C GLN A 130 19.35 -11.13 14.39
N THR A 131 18.93 -9.95 13.93
CA THR A 131 19.71 -8.72 14.04
C THR A 131 19.90 -8.30 15.50
N GLU A 132 18.82 -8.30 16.29
CA GLU A 132 18.89 -7.95 17.71
C GLU A 132 19.70 -8.96 18.52
N TYR A 133 19.59 -10.26 18.21
CA TYR A 133 20.43 -11.30 18.81
C TYR A 133 21.92 -11.05 18.54
N MET A 134 22.30 -10.75 17.30
CA MET A 134 23.70 -10.50 16.95
C MET A 134 24.25 -9.24 17.64
N LYS A 135 23.44 -8.18 17.79
CA LYS A 135 23.83 -6.98 18.54
C LYS A 135 24.07 -7.29 20.02
N ALA A 136 23.13 -7.98 20.67
CA ALA A 136 23.25 -8.36 22.08
C ALA A 136 24.49 -9.23 22.31
N HIS A 137 24.76 -10.18 21.40
CA HIS A 137 25.94 -11.02 21.49
C HIS A 137 27.26 -10.24 21.30
N GLN A 138 27.30 -9.27 20.38
CA GLN A 138 28.46 -8.39 20.23
C GLN A 138 28.68 -7.48 21.45
N GLU A 139 27.61 -6.99 22.07
CA GLU A 139 27.67 -6.17 23.28
C GLU A 139 28.15 -6.98 24.50
N GLU A 140 27.66 -8.21 24.66
CA GLU A 140 28.11 -9.14 25.70
C GLU A 140 29.59 -9.54 25.54
N VAL A 141 30.03 -9.82 24.30
CA VAL A 141 31.44 -10.07 24.00
C VAL A 141 32.29 -8.83 24.26
N GLY A 142 31.79 -7.64 23.92
CA GLY A 142 32.45 -6.35 24.20
C GLY A 142 32.62 -6.07 25.69
N LEU A 143 31.57 -6.32 26.50
CA LEU A 143 31.58 -6.21 27.95
C LEU A 143 32.52 -7.24 28.60
N THR A 144 32.53 -8.47 28.08
CA THR A 144 33.42 -9.54 28.56
C THR A 144 34.87 -9.14 28.32
N LEU A 145 35.24 -8.70 27.11
CA LEU A 145 36.59 -8.23 26.80
C LEU A 145 37.00 -6.97 27.59
N ALA A 146 36.06 -6.06 27.85
CA ALA A 146 36.30 -4.88 28.68
C ALA A 146 36.61 -5.26 30.15
N SER A 147 35.95 -6.29 30.69
CA SER A 147 36.22 -6.78 32.06
C SER A 147 37.58 -7.47 32.22
N TYR A 148 38.17 -7.99 31.13
CA TYR A 148 39.54 -8.52 31.13
C TYR A 148 40.62 -7.44 31.02
N ASN A 149 40.28 -6.20 30.68
CA ASN A 149 41.23 -5.09 30.55
C ASN A 149 41.47 -4.30 31.84
N PHE A 150 40.96 -4.75 33.00
CA PHE A 150 41.28 -4.12 34.29
C PHE A 150 42.36 -4.92 35.04
N ALA A 151 43.58 -4.37 34.97
CA ALA A 151 44.83 -4.77 35.64
C ALA A 151 45.50 -6.07 35.13
N PRO A 152 46.72 -5.99 34.55
CA PRO A 152 47.47 -7.15 34.15
C PRO A 152 47.92 -7.89 35.41
N ASN A 153 47.13 -8.86 35.86
CA ASN A 153 47.61 -9.83 36.82
C ASN A 153 48.75 -10.60 36.14
N LYS A 154 49.99 -10.34 36.55
CA LYS A 154 51.20 -10.96 35.99
C LYS A 154 51.09 -12.49 35.89
N ALA A 155 50.29 -13.12 36.76
CA ALA A 155 50.00 -14.54 36.71
C ALA A 155 49.17 -14.94 35.48
N ILE A 156 48.14 -14.17 35.14
CA ILE A 156 47.27 -14.43 33.97
C ILE A 156 48.04 -14.21 32.67
N VAL A 157 48.84 -13.15 32.57
CA VAL A 157 49.69 -12.90 31.39
C VAL A 157 50.74 -14.00 31.21
N LYS A 158 51.33 -14.49 32.32
CA LYS A 158 52.23 -15.66 32.29
C LYS A 158 51.51 -16.94 31.87
N PHE A 159 50.27 -17.14 32.33
CA PHE A 159 49.47 -18.31 31.98
C PHE A 159 49.04 -18.29 30.51
N ILE A 160 48.62 -17.13 29.98
CA ILE A 160 48.29 -16.96 28.56
C ILE A 160 49.52 -17.23 27.68
N ARG A 161 50.70 -16.69 28.04
CA ARG A 161 51.95 -17.00 27.31
C ARG A 161 52.33 -18.47 27.39
N TYR A 162 52.14 -19.10 28.55
CA TYR A 162 52.37 -20.54 28.70
C TYR A 162 51.45 -21.35 27.77
N LEU A 163 50.16 -21.03 27.72
CA LEU A 163 49.22 -21.71 26.83
C LEU A 163 49.55 -21.49 25.34
N GLN A 164 49.97 -20.28 24.96
CA GLN A 164 50.41 -19.99 23.58
C GLN A 164 51.64 -20.83 23.21
N ASP A 165 52.64 -20.92 24.09
CA ASP A 165 53.84 -21.74 23.89
C ASP A 165 53.51 -23.25 23.84
N GLN A 166 52.55 -23.73 24.62
CA GLN A 166 52.06 -25.11 24.52
C GLN A 166 51.35 -25.38 23.19
N VAL A 167 50.52 -24.45 22.73
CA VAL A 167 49.83 -24.57 21.44
C VAL A 167 50.84 -24.57 20.30
N GLU A 168 51.84 -23.68 20.30
CA GLU A 168 52.91 -23.66 19.29
C GLU A 168 53.78 -24.93 19.29
N LYS A 169 54.01 -25.56 20.45
CA LYS A 169 54.68 -26.87 20.51
C LYS A 169 53.84 -28.00 19.92
N ILE A 170 52.53 -27.95 20.14
CA ILE A 170 51.58 -28.93 19.59
C ILE A 170 51.42 -28.74 18.08
N THR A 171 51.38 -27.50 17.59
CA THR A 171 51.17 -27.19 16.16
C THR A 171 52.46 -27.15 15.35
N GLY A 172 53.60 -26.80 15.98
CA GLY A 172 54.93 -26.78 15.36
C GLY A 172 55.57 -28.17 15.21
N GLY A 173 55.12 -29.16 15.98
CA GLY A 173 55.50 -30.58 15.79
C GLY A 173 54.76 -31.29 14.66
N ILE A 174 53.95 -30.58 13.86
CA ILE A 174 53.20 -31.15 12.72
C ILE A 174 53.96 -30.91 11.39
N HIS A 175 55.15 -30.30 11.42
CA HIS A 175 55.97 -30.01 10.24
C HIS A 175 57.45 -30.46 10.30
N GLU A 176 57.75 -31.51 11.06
CA GLU A 176 58.92 -32.39 10.83
C GLU A 176 58.44 -33.85 10.74
#